data_AF-A0AAP8CNR4-F1
#
_entry.id   AF-A0AAP8CNR4-F1
#
_cell.length_a   1.000
_cell.length_b   1.000
_cell.length_c   1.000
_cell.angle_alpha   90.00
_cell.angle_beta   90.00
_cell.angle_gamma   90.00
#
_symmetry.space_group_name_H-M   'P 1'
#
loop_
_entity.id
_entity.type
_entity.pdbx_description
1 polymer ?
#
loop_
_entity_poly.entity_id
_entity_poly.type
_entity_poly.pdbx_seq_one_letter_code
_entity_poly.pdbx_strand_id
1 'polypeptide(L)' 'MRHDIYEGVLFYIMKGIKPNYAELGRQYNCDPRTVKKYYEAGKENELERLKKRQQNKKASKLDPFKEIINKKLN' A
#
# COMPACT_ATOMS: atom_id res chain seq x y z
N MET A 1 1.02 2.74 -4.79
CA MET A 1 1.14 3.41 -3.48
C MET A 1 0.17 4.58 -3.46
N ARG A 2 -0.49 4.89 -2.34
CA ARG A 2 -1.42 6.03 -2.23
C ARG A 2 -0.63 7.32 -2.00
N HIS A 3 -0.47 8.13 -3.05
CA HIS A 3 0.38 9.32 -3.04
C HIS A 3 -0.20 10.46 -2.20
N ASP A 4 -1.53 10.58 -2.24
CA ASP A 4 -2.35 11.47 -1.40
C ASP A 4 -2.03 11.33 0.10
N ILE A 5 -1.98 10.09 0.60
CA ILE A 5 -1.65 9.83 2.02
C ILE A 5 -0.19 10.16 2.31
N TYR A 6 0.71 9.89 1.37
CA TYR A 6 2.12 10.17 1.55
C TYR A 6 2.38 11.67 1.68
N GLU A 7 1.83 12.49 0.80
CA GLU A 7 1.97 13.96 0.84
C GLU A 7 1.40 14.52 2.15
N GLY A 8 0.21 14.06 2.55
CA GLY A 8 -0.41 14.47 3.81
C GLY A 8 0.44 14.15 5.04
N VAL A 9 1.11 13.01 5.04
CA VAL A 9 1.98 12.55 6.15
C VAL A 9 3.36 13.21 6.11
N LEU A 10 3.90 13.52 4.93
CA LEU A 10 5.20 14.15 4.74
C LEU A 10 5.27 15.52 5.44
N PHE A 11 4.19 16.30 5.40
CA PHE A 11 4.07 17.55 6.13
C PHE A 11 4.38 17.40 7.62
N TYR A 12 3.82 16.38 8.27
CA TYR A 12 4.02 16.12 9.70
C TYR A 12 5.43 15.61 10.00
N ILE A 13 6.00 14.78 9.12
CA ILE A 13 7.39 14.31 9.23
C ILE A 13 8.35 15.50 9.17
N MET A 14 8.19 16.40 8.20
CA MET A 14 9.02 17.60 8.06
C MET A 14 8.92 18.54 9.27
N LYS A 15 7.73 18.61 9.88
CA LYS A 15 7.49 19.40 11.10
C LYS A 15 7.96 18.69 12.37
N GLY A 16 8.32 17.41 12.31
CA GLY A 16 8.69 16.60 13.49
C GLY A 16 7.53 16.35 14.46
N ILE A 17 6.29 16.50 14.00
CA ILE A 17 5.07 16.39 14.83
C ILE A 17 4.40 15.04 14.55
N LYS A 18 3.96 14.37 15.61
CA LYS A 18 3.15 13.14 15.46
C LYS A 18 1.73 13.51 15.01
N PRO A 19 1.26 13.06 13.85
CA PRO A 19 -0.09 13.36 13.40
C PRO A 19 -1.17 12.56 14.15
N ASN A 20 -2.40 13.07 14.12
CA ASN A 20 -3.57 12.28 14.46
C ASN A 20 -3.96 11.36 13.28
N TYR A 21 -3.65 10.08 13.39
CA TYR A 21 -3.91 9.10 12.33
C TYR A 21 -5.39 8.91 12.00
N ALA A 22 -6.28 9.05 12.99
CA ALA A 22 -7.73 8.90 12.77
C ALA A 22 -8.29 10.06 11.95
N GLU A 23 -7.80 11.27 12.22
CA GLU A 23 -8.23 12.47 11.50
C GLU A 23 -7.75 12.46 10.05
N LEU A 24 -6.47 12.16 9.83
CA LEU A 24 -5.93 11.98 8.48
C LEU A 24 -6.63 10.83 7.73
N GLY A 25 -6.96 9.74 8.43
CA GLY A 25 -7.73 8.64 7.85
C GLY A 25 -9.10 9.09 7.34
N ARG A 26 -9.79 9.97 8.07
CA ARG A 26 -11.06 10.56 7.60
C ARG A 26 -10.86 11.47 6.39
N GLN A 27 -9.86 12.36 6.43
CA GLN A 27 -9.57 13.31 5.35
C GLN A 27 -9.26 12.62 4.02
N TYR A 28 -8.44 11.57 4.07
CA TYR A 28 -8.02 10.81 2.88
C TYR A 28 -8.87 9.57 2.60
N ASN A 29 -9.99 9.39 3.32
CA ASN A 29 -10.86 8.23 3.27
C ASN A 29 -10.08 6.90 3.26
N CYS A 30 -9.26 6.71 4.30
CA CYS A 30 -8.35 5.58 4.45
C CYS A 30 -8.33 5.04 5.88
N ASP A 31 -8.06 3.74 6.02
CA ASP A 31 -7.85 3.12 7.32
C ASP A 31 -6.67 3.82 8.05
N PRO A 32 -6.87 4.28 9.31
CA PRO A 32 -5.85 4.99 10.09
C PRO A 32 -4.52 4.23 10.25
N ARG A 33 -4.52 2.89 10.21
CA ARG A 33 -3.31 2.07 10.26
C ARG A 33 -2.47 2.26 9.01
N THR A 34 -3.09 2.54 7.86
CA THR A 34 -2.38 2.88 6.64
C THR A 34 -1.64 4.19 6.82
N VAL A 35 -2.30 5.22 7.35
CA VAL A 35 -1.65 6.52 7.63
C VAL A 35 -0.46 6.34 8.58
N LYS A 36 -0.65 5.60 9.68
CA LYS A 36 0.42 5.27 10.63
C LYS A 36 1.60 4.59 9.93
N LYS A 37 1.33 3.58 9.09
CA LYS A 37 2.36 2.85 8.34
C LYS A 37 3.17 3.76 7.42
N TYR A 38 2.52 4.70 6.74
CA TYR A 38 3.21 5.67 5.88
C TYR A 38 4.07 6.65 6.69
N TYR A 39 3.60 7.06 7.87
CA TYR A 39 4.36 7.94 8.76
C TYR A 39 5.62 7.28 9.29
N GLU A 40 5.51 6.04 9.78
CA GLU A 40 6.64 5.27 10.29
C GLU A 40 7.66 4.97 9.19
N ALA A 41 7.20 4.51 8.02
CA ALA A 41 8.08 4.25 6.87
C ALA A 41 8.77 5.53 6.35
N GLY A 42 8.11 6.69 6.45
CA GLY A 42 8.71 7.97 6.06
C GLY A 42 9.75 8.45 7.06
N LYS A 43 9.56 8.18 8.35
CA LYS A 43 10.54 8.48 9.40
C LYS A 43 11.81 7.63 9.26
N GLU A 44 11.67 6.36 8.90
CA GLU A 44 12.79 5.43 8.75
C GLU A 44 13.45 5.50 7.36
N ASN A 45 13.01 6.41 6.47
CA ASN A 45 13.40 6.45 5.04
C ASN A 45 13.16 5.12 4.29
N GLU A 46 12.32 4.23 4.85
CA GLU A 46 11.97 2.93 4.27
C GLU A 46 10.79 3.02 3.29
N LEU A 47 10.45 4.23 2.84
CA LEU A 47 9.29 4.47 1.97
C LEU A 47 9.38 3.73 0.63
N GLU A 48 10.60 3.54 0.12
CA GLU A 48 10.88 2.71 -1.06
C GLU A 48 10.49 1.24 -0.86
N ARG A 49 10.52 0.71 0.38
CA ARG A 49 10.03 -0.64 0.68
C ARG A 49 8.51 -0.76 0.56
N LEU A 50 7.78 0.31 0.88
CA LEU A 50 6.32 0.35 0.68
C LEU A 50 5.96 0.37 -0.82
N LYS A 51 6.73 1.08 -1.65
CA LYS A 51 6.58 1.05 -3.12
C LYS A 51 6.90 -0.33 -3.68
N LYS A 52 7.97 -0.95 -3.18
CA LYS A 52 8.42 -2.29 -3.55
C LYS A 52 7.65 -3.42 -2.88
N ARG A 53 6.46 -3.19 -2.31
CA ARG A 53 5.58 -4.28 -1.86
C ARG A 53 5.24 -5.11 -3.11
N GLN A 54 6.08 -6.10 -3.37
CA GLN A 54 5.91 -7.05 -4.45
C GLN A 54 4.57 -7.71 -4.18
N GLN A 55 3.62 -7.51 -5.08
CA GLN A 55 2.53 -8.45 -5.17
C GLN A 55 3.22 -9.79 -5.37
N ASN A 56 3.12 -10.68 -4.37
CA ASN A 56 3.51 -12.07 -4.57
C ASN A 56 2.65 -12.55 -5.74
N LYS A 57 3.24 -12.56 -6.94
CA LYS A 57 2.63 -13.11 -8.14
C LYS A 57 2.65 -14.62 -7.97
N LYS A 58 1.85 -15.10 -7.02
CA LYS A 58 1.65 -16.52 -6.83
C LYS A 58 0.95 -17.00 -8.09
N ALA A 59 1.57 -17.94 -8.80
CA ALA A 59 0.92 -18.61 -9.91
C ALA A 59 -0.43 -19.17 -9.43
N SER A 60 -1.45 -19.02 -10.27
CA SER A 60 -2.76 -19.62 -10.00
C SER A 60 -2.61 -21.14 -9.97
N LYS A 61 -3.36 -21.80 -9.09
CA LYS A 61 -3.46 -23.26 -9.10
C LYS A 61 -4.00 -23.80 -10.44
N LEU A 62 -4.65 -22.94 -11.23
CA LEU A 62 -5.21 -23.26 -12.53
C LEU A 62 -4.25 -22.99 -13.69
N ASP A 63 -3.13 -22.31 -13.45
CA ASP A 63 -2.14 -22.03 -14.50
C ASP A 63 -1.65 -23.31 -15.20
N PRO A 64 -1.40 -24.45 -14.51
CA PRO A 64 -1.03 -25.70 -15.16
C PRO A 64 -2.13 -26.33 -16.04
N PHE A 65 -3.39 -25.94 -15.84
CA PHE A 65 -4.54 -26.55 -16.52
C PHE A 65 -5.12 -25.64 -17.61
N LYS A 66 -4.47 -24.52 -17.91
CA LYS A 66 -4.99 -23.47 -18.81
C LYS A 66 -5.30 -24.02 -20.22
N GLU A 67 -4.45 -24.90 -20.74
CA GLU A 67 -4.66 -25.55 -22.03
C GLU A 67 -5.88 -26.47 -22.03
N ILE A 68 -6.07 -27.25 -20.96
CA ILE A 68 -7.23 -28.16 -20.82
C ILE A 68 -8.53 -27.36 -20.71
N ILE A 69 -8.51 -26.26 -19.96
CA ILE A 69 -9.67 -25.37 -19.82
C ILE A 69 -10.04 -24.76 -21.18
N ASN A 70 -9.06 -24.22 -21.91
CA ASN A 70 -9.30 -23.62 -23.23
C ASN A 70 -9.83 -24.65 -24.24
N LYS A 71 -9.34 -25.90 -24.19
CA LYS A 71 -9.82 -26.99 -25.04
C LYS A 71 -11.27 -27.41 -24.76
N LYS A 72 -11.80 -27.13 -23.56
CA LYS A 72 -13.19 -27.45 -23.18
C LYS A 72 -14.17 -26.30 -23.40
N LEU A 73 -13.66 -25.08 -23.56
CA LEU A 73 -14.46 -23.89 -23.83
C LEU A 73 -14.70 -23.67 -25.34
N ASN A 74 -13.85 -24.27 -26.17
CA ASN A 74 -14.04 -24.42 -27.63
C ASN A 74 -14.72 -25.76 -27.92
#